data_AF-A0A1Y3CL21-F1
#
_entry.id   AF-A0A1Y3CL21-F1
#
_cell.length_a   1.000
_cell.length_b   1.000
_cell.length_c   1.000
_cell.angle_alpha   90.00
_cell.angle_beta   90.00
_cell.angle_gamma   90.00
#
_symmetry.space_group_name_H-M   'P 1'
#
loop_
_entity.id
_entity.type
_entity.pdbx_description
1 polymer ?
#
loop_
_entity_poly.entity_id
_entity_poly.type
_entity_poly.pdbx_seq_one_letter_code
_entity_poly.pdbx_strand_id
1 'polypeptide(L)'
;MQKAVFPISSHADVTKVISFMHTHYTKALEENKPLVVRIDQKQEDRSKAQNRLYWMWLTQWAKHQGNDKESEHLYFKKKFLSVIFNRDDVGQYKNTFAAVKVLKDQNHPMYEQVANGLNDLISTTDASVDQFTEYLNDIHAFCLKHGCYLNTPDDLMYAWEMKQ
;
A
#
# COMPACT_ATOMS: atom_id res chain seq x y z
N MET A 1 2.64 -11.12 -23.61
CA MET A 1 1.87 -11.89 -22.61
C MET A 1 2.01 -11.17 -21.28
N GLN A 2 0.91 -10.97 -20.53
CA GLN A 2 0.97 -10.29 -19.24
C GLN A 2 1.52 -11.27 -18.19
N LYS A 3 2.38 -10.78 -17.29
CA LYS A 3 2.95 -11.60 -16.21
C LYS A 3 1.82 -12.04 -15.27
N ALA A 4 1.60 -13.34 -15.12
CA ALA A 4 0.64 -13.91 -14.18
C ALA A 4 1.38 -14.46 -12.95
N VAL A 5 0.80 -14.28 -11.78
CA VAL A 5 1.34 -14.77 -10.51
C VAL A 5 0.23 -15.55 -9.81
N PHE A 6 0.56 -16.75 -9.33
CA PHE A 6 -0.37 -17.65 -8.67
C PHE A 6 0.14 -17.95 -7.26
N PRO A 7 -0.44 -17.35 -6.22
CA PRO A 7 -0.20 -17.78 -4.84
C PRO A 7 -0.72 -19.22 -4.68
N ILE A 8 0.12 -20.12 -4.15
CA ILE A 8 -0.27 -21.52 -3.91
C ILE A 8 -0.39 -21.71 -2.40
N SER A 9 -1.62 -21.70 -1.87
CA SER A 9 -1.92 -21.99 -0.47
C SER A 9 -2.68 -23.31 -0.29
N SER A 10 -3.22 -23.87 -1.37
CA SER A 10 -4.00 -25.11 -1.35
C SER A 10 -3.78 -25.96 -2.62
N HIS A 11 -4.21 -27.22 -2.57
CA HIS A 11 -4.18 -28.11 -3.74
C HIS A 11 -5.02 -27.57 -4.92
N ALA A 12 -6.08 -26.81 -4.64
CA ALA A 12 -6.92 -26.22 -5.68
C ALA A 12 -6.19 -25.16 -6.51
N ASP A 13 -5.24 -24.44 -5.91
CA ASP A 13 -4.46 -23.42 -6.62
C ASP A 13 -3.45 -24.04 -7.58
N VAL A 14 -2.98 -25.26 -7.29
CA VAL A 14 -2.14 -26.05 -8.21
C VAL A 14 -2.88 -26.34 -9.50
N THR A 15 -4.17 -26.68 -9.43
CA THR A 15 -5.00 -26.93 -10.62
C THR A 15 -5.11 -25.67 -11.49
N LYS A 16 -5.27 -24.48 -10.90
CA LYS A 16 -5.31 -23.20 -11.64
C LYS A 16 -4.01 -22.95 -12.40
N VAL A 17 -2.87 -23.20 -11.75
CA VAL A 17 -1.54 -23.07 -12.38
C VAL A 17 -1.39 -24.01 -13.56
N ILE A 18 -1.78 -25.28 -13.39
CA ILE A 18 -1.71 -26.29 -14.46
C ILE A 18 -2.57 -25.88 -15.66
N SER A 19 -3.81 -25.46 -15.43
CA SER A 19 -4.71 -25.00 -16.51
C SER A 19 -4.18 -23.77 -17.23
N PHE A 20 -3.60 -22.81 -16.50
CA PHE A 20 -2.98 -21.63 -17.10
C PHE A 20 -1.76 -22.00 -17.94
N MET A 21 -0.86 -22.84 -17.40
CA MET A 21 0.30 -23.35 -18.14
C MET A 21 -0.14 -24.04 -19.44
N HIS A 22 -1.10 -24.95 -19.37
CA HIS A 22 -1.63 -25.68 -20.54
C HIS A 22 -2.09 -24.76 -21.66
N THR A 23 -2.73 -23.64 -21.31
CA THR A 23 -3.25 -22.68 -22.30
C THR A 23 -2.13 -21.89 -22.98
N HIS A 24 -1.02 -21.65 -22.28
CA HIS A 24 -0.01 -20.68 -22.70
C HIS A 24 1.27 -21.30 -23.24
N TYR A 25 1.64 -22.52 -22.84
CA TYR A 25 2.86 -23.17 -23.38
C TYR A 25 2.71 -23.50 -24.87
N THR A 26 1.53 -23.94 -25.32
CA THR A 26 1.28 -24.27 -26.74
C THR A 26 1.50 -23.05 -27.63
N LYS A 27 0.96 -21.88 -27.24
CA LYS A 27 1.16 -20.61 -27.95
C LYS A 27 2.62 -20.15 -27.92
N ALA A 28 3.31 -20.36 -26.80
CA ALA A 28 4.71 -19.97 -26.66
C ALA A 28 5.63 -20.80 -27.56
N LEU A 29 5.35 -22.11 -27.69
CA LEU A 29 6.03 -23.01 -28.62
C LEU A 29 5.78 -22.62 -30.09
N GLU A 30 4.55 -22.26 -30.45
CA GLU A 30 4.20 -21.75 -31.79
C GLU A 30 4.94 -20.46 -32.14
N GLU A 31 5.15 -19.57 -31.16
CA GLU A 31 5.89 -18.32 -31.32
C GLU A 31 7.42 -18.46 -31.18
N ASN A 32 7.95 -19.68 -30.98
CA ASN A 32 9.37 -19.93 -30.71
C ASN A 32 9.95 -19.13 -29.52
N LYS A 33 9.10 -18.77 -28.56
CA LYS A 33 9.49 -18.07 -27.34
C LYS A 33 9.34 -19.02 -26.15
N PRO A 34 10.40 -19.32 -25.38
CA PRO A 34 10.28 -20.22 -24.25
C PRO A 34 9.37 -19.62 -23.16
N LEU A 35 8.47 -20.44 -22.62
CA LEU A 35 7.70 -20.09 -21.43
C LEU A 35 8.60 -20.24 -20.20
N VAL A 36 8.86 -19.14 -19.49
CA VAL A 36 9.65 -19.15 -18.24
C VAL A 36 8.71 -19.24 -17.05
N VAL A 37 8.81 -20.31 -16.27
CA VAL A 37 8.09 -20.49 -15.00
C VAL A 37 9.09 -20.32 -13.85
N ARG A 38 8.79 -19.42 -12.91
CA ARG A 38 9.57 -19.24 -11.69
C ARG A 38 8.71 -19.59 -10.48
N ILE A 39 9.14 -20.61 -9.73
CA ILE A 39 8.53 -21.01 -8.46
C ILE A 39 9.48 -20.52 -7.37
N ASP A 40 8.97 -19.72 -6.44
CA ASP A 40 9.73 -19.21 -5.31
C ASP A 40 8.98 -19.55 -4.01
N GLN A 41 9.73 -19.93 -2.98
CA GLN A 41 9.19 -20.15 -1.63
C GLN A 41 9.30 -18.88 -0.78
N LYS A 42 9.94 -17.81 -1.26
CA LYS A 42 9.96 -16.53 -0.57
C LYS A 42 8.53 -16.02 -0.42
N GLN A 43 7.99 -16.17 0.79
CA GLN A 43 7.14 -15.14 1.35
C GLN A 43 7.95 -13.85 1.31
N GLU A 44 7.63 -12.98 0.38
CA GLU A 44 8.07 -11.61 0.48
C GLU A 44 7.62 -11.07 1.84
N ASP A 45 8.52 -10.40 2.57
CA ASP A 45 8.15 -9.79 3.85
C ASP A 45 6.90 -8.96 3.63
N ARG A 46 5.80 -9.26 4.35
CA ARG A 46 4.49 -8.65 4.14
C ARG A 46 4.57 -7.11 4.07
N SER A 47 5.46 -6.52 4.88
CA SER A 47 5.77 -5.08 4.85
C SER A 47 6.30 -4.57 3.49
N LYS A 48 7.15 -5.33 2.79
CA LYS A 48 7.63 -4.97 1.45
C LYS A 48 6.52 -5.03 0.41
N ALA A 49 5.70 -6.08 0.45
CA ALA A 49 4.56 -6.22 -0.44
C ALA A 49 3.54 -5.09 -0.23
N GLN A 50 3.22 -4.76 1.03
CA GLN A 50 2.36 -3.65 1.40
C GLN A 50 2.92 -2.29 0.92
N ASN A 51 4.22 -2.05 1.07
CA ASN A 51 4.85 -0.82 0.57
C ASN A 51 4.75 -0.68 -0.96
N ARG A 52 4.92 -1.78 -1.72
CA ARG A 52 4.72 -1.73 -3.18
C ARG A 52 3.26 -1.42 -3.54
N LEU A 53 2.31 -2.06 -2.85
CA LEU A 53 0.88 -1.82 -3.02
C LEU A 53 0.55 -0.33 -2.77
N TYR A 54 1.06 0.22 -1.67
CA TYR A 54 0.93 1.63 -1.31
C TYR A 54 1.39 2.57 -2.44
N TRP A 55 2.63 2.43 -2.92
CA TRP A 55 3.18 3.29 -3.97
C TRP A 55 2.43 3.17 -5.30
N MET A 56 1.95 1.97 -5.62
CA MET A 56 1.13 1.75 -6.80
C MET A 56 -0.21 2.48 -6.68
N TRP A 57 -0.87 2.40 -5.53
CA TRP A 57 -2.12 3.12 -5.27
C TRP A 57 -1.93 4.64 -5.31
N LEU A 58 -0.85 5.17 -4.72
CA LEU A 58 -0.51 6.59 -4.84
C LEU A 58 -0.36 7.01 -6.30
N THR A 59 0.28 6.19 -7.13
CA THR A 59 0.44 6.48 -8.56
C THR A 59 -0.90 6.49 -9.30
N GLN A 60 -1.82 5.58 -8.97
CA GLN A 60 -3.16 5.54 -9.56
C GLN A 60 -3.98 6.77 -9.15
N TRP A 61 -3.93 7.11 -7.86
CA TRP A 61 -4.64 8.26 -7.31
C TRP A 61 -4.09 9.59 -7.82
N ALA A 62 -2.77 9.75 -7.86
CA ALA A 62 -2.10 10.94 -8.40
C ALA A 62 -2.51 11.19 -9.87
N LYS A 63 -2.58 10.14 -10.69
CA LYS A 63 -3.10 10.23 -12.06
C LYS A 63 -4.57 10.64 -12.13
N HIS A 64 -5.39 10.19 -11.19
CA HIS A 64 -6.81 10.55 -11.13
C HIS A 64 -7.01 12.03 -10.75
N GLN A 65 -6.21 12.54 -9.80
CA GLN A 65 -6.27 13.93 -9.36
C GLN A 65 -5.51 14.92 -10.25
N GLY A 66 -4.61 14.42 -11.10
CA GLY A 66 -3.68 15.27 -11.86
C GLY A 66 -2.56 15.87 -11.00
N ASN A 67 -2.18 15.19 -9.92
CA ASN A 67 -1.14 15.61 -8.99
C ASN A 67 0.09 14.68 -9.06
N ASP A 68 1.13 14.97 -8.29
CA ASP A 68 2.31 14.12 -8.14
C ASP A 68 2.18 13.13 -6.96
N LYS A 69 2.75 11.93 -7.12
CA LYS A 69 2.69 10.85 -6.12
C LYS A 69 3.32 11.24 -4.78
N GLU A 70 4.36 12.09 -4.76
CA GLU A 70 5.04 12.51 -3.53
C GLU A 70 4.17 13.52 -2.76
N SER A 71 3.42 14.34 -3.50
CA SER A 71 2.44 15.26 -2.89
C SER A 71 1.29 14.48 -2.25
N GLU A 72 0.78 13.45 -2.94
CA GLU A 72 -0.25 12.56 -2.40
C GLU A 72 0.28 11.72 -1.23
N HIS A 73 1.55 11.31 -1.26
CA HIS A 73 2.23 10.65 -0.15
C HIS A 73 2.19 11.52 1.12
N LEU A 74 2.61 12.79 1.01
CA LEU A 74 2.57 13.74 2.13
C LEU A 74 1.15 14.01 2.62
N TYR A 75 0.18 14.10 1.70
CA TYR A 75 -1.22 14.31 2.05
C TYR A 75 -1.78 13.16 2.89
N PHE A 76 -1.60 11.92 2.42
CA PHE A 76 -2.12 10.74 3.13
C PHE A 76 -1.40 10.50 4.45
N LYS A 77 -0.10 10.78 4.54
CA LYS A 77 0.64 10.75 5.81
C LYS A 77 0.04 11.71 6.83
N LYS A 78 -0.21 12.95 6.42
CA LYS A 78 -0.77 13.98 7.29
C LYS A 78 -2.19 13.63 7.72
N LYS A 79 -2.97 13.01 6.83
CA LYS A 79 -4.39 12.75 7.04
C LYS A 79 -4.70 11.48 7.84
N PHE A 80 -4.01 10.38 7.56
CA PHE A 80 -4.32 9.07 8.13
C PHE A 80 -3.17 8.54 8.99
N LEU A 81 -1.94 8.51 8.48
CA LEU A 81 -0.81 7.93 9.22
C LEU A 81 -0.54 8.68 10.54
N SER A 82 -0.64 10.01 10.53
CA SER A 82 -0.48 10.85 11.72
C SER A 82 -1.52 10.51 12.81
N VAL A 83 -2.74 10.15 12.42
CA VAL A 83 -3.83 9.81 13.34
C VAL A 83 -3.57 8.45 13.98
N ILE A 84 -3.17 7.46 13.18
CA ILE A 84 -2.80 6.12 13.66
C ILE A 84 -1.62 6.22 14.63
N PHE A 85 -0.57 6.96 14.28
CA PHE A 85 0.63 7.10 15.11
C PHE A 85 0.34 7.82 16.43
N ASN A 86 -0.49 8.85 16.41
CA ASN A 86 -0.92 9.55 17.61
C ASN A 86 -1.81 8.67 18.51
N ARG A 87 -2.64 7.80 17.94
CA ARG A 87 -3.50 6.88 18.70
C ARG A 87 -2.68 5.78 19.39
N ASP A 88 -1.75 5.19 18.66
CA ASP A 88 -1.01 4.00 19.09
C ASP A 88 0.35 4.31 19.75
N ASP A 89 0.66 5.60 19.95
CA ASP A 89 1.90 6.08 20.56
C ASP A 89 3.17 5.54 19.87
N VAL A 90 3.17 5.60 18.53
CA VAL A 90 4.24 5.02 17.70
C VAL A 90 5.46 5.92 17.69
N GLY A 91 6.64 5.31 17.91
CA GLY A 91 7.93 5.99 17.80
C GLY A 91 8.20 7.02 18.89
N GLN A 92 9.10 7.97 18.62
CA GLN A 92 9.46 9.04 19.56
C GLN A 92 8.64 10.34 19.34
N TYR A 93 7.53 10.25 18.60
CA TYR A 93 6.77 11.41 18.13
C TYR A 93 5.76 11.95 19.14
N LYS A 94 5.54 11.26 20.26
CA LYS A 94 4.53 11.59 21.29
C LYS A 94 4.54 13.05 21.72
N ASN A 95 5.74 13.57 22.01
CA ASN A 95 5.92 14.95 22.46
C ASN A 95 5.58 15.94 21.34
N THR A 96 5.93 15.61 20.09
CA THR A 96 5.63 16.44 18.92
C THR A 96 4.14 16.44 18.60
N PHE A 97 3.45 15.30 18.72
CA PHE A 97 1.99 15.21 18.59
C PHE A 97 1.27 16.02 19.66
N ALA A 98 1.72 15.94 20.92
CA ALA A 98 1.17 16.75 22.01
C ALA A 98 1.36 18.25 21.72
N ALA A 99 2.53 18.66 21.24
CA ALA A 99 2.79 20.05 20.85
C ALA A 99 1.89 20.52 19.70
N VAL A 100 1.73 19.70 18.65
CA VAL A 100 0.83 20.01 17.52
C VAL A 100 -0.62 20.18 17.99
N LYS A 101 -1.08 19.32 18.91
CA LYS A 101 -2.43 19.41 19.47
C LYS A 101 -2.64 20.70 20.26
N VAL A 102 -1.71 21.07 21.14
CA VAL A 102 -1.77 22.32 21.91
C VAL A 102 -1.80 23.53 20.98
N LEU A 103 -0.94 23.54 19.95
CA LEU A 103 -0.89 24.64 18.97
C LEU A 103 -2.20 24.74 18.17
N LYS A 104 -2.84 23.60 17.85
CA LYS A 104 -4.15 23.57 17.20
C LYS A 104 -5.24 24.14 18.09
N ASP A 105 -5.28 23.74 19.35
CA ASP A 105 -6.27 24.20 20.33
C ASP A 105 -6.14 25.70 20.62
N GLN A 106 -4.92 26.24 20.54
CA GLN A 106 -4.62 27.67 20.69
C GLN A 106 -4.79 28.46 19.39
N ASN A 107 -5.15 27.82 18.27
CA ASN A 107 -5.20 28.41 16.94
C ASN A 107 -3.92 29.21 16.59
N HIS A 108 -2.77 28.66 16.99
CA HIS A 108 -1.50 29.37 16.94
C HIS A 108 -0.98 29.44 15.49
N PRO A 109 -0.43 30.58 15.01
CA PRO A 109 0.05 30.75 13.63
C PRO A 109 1.10 29.70 13.21
N MET A 110 1.90 29.22 14.17
CA MET A 110 2.94 28.21 13.96
C MET A 110 2.41 26.78 13.80
N TYR A 111 1.10 26.54 13.99
CA TYR A 111 0.51 25.20 13.90
C TYR A 111 0.85 24.51 12.59
N GLU A 112 0.70 25.20 11.46
CA GLU A 112 0.97 24.61 10.15
C GLU A 112 2.43 24.21 9.97
N GLN A 113 3.36 25.04 10.43
CA GLN A 113 4.80 24.77 10.33
C GLN A 113 5.19 23.54 11.15
N VAL A 114 4.69 23.41 12.39
CA VAL A 114 5.00 22.27 13.25
C VAL A 114 4.31 20.99 12.74
N ALA A 115 3.06 21.10 12.26
CA ALA A 115 2.35 19.96 11.68
C ALA A 115 3.02 19.46 10.39
N ASN A 116 3.53 20.36 9.54
CA ASN A 116 4.27 19.97 8.34
C ASN A 116 5.63 19.33 8.69
N GLY A 117 6.37 19.91 9.64
CA GLY A 117 7.62 19.31 10.12
C GLY A 117 7.42 17.91 10.72
N LEU A 118 6.33 17.70 11.46
CA LEU A 118 5.96 16.36 11.94
C LEU A 118 5.64 15.41 10.78
N ASN A 119 4.90 15.88 9.76
CA ASN A 119 4.56 15.08 8.60
C ASN A 119 5.79 14.64 7.79
N ASP A 120 6.83 15.47 7.74
CA ASP A 120 8.09 15.13 7.08
C ASP A 120 8.88 14.08 7.89
N LEU A 121 8.78 14.13 9.22
CA LEU A 121 9.49 13.22 10.13
C LEU A 121 8.87 11.83 10.26
N ILE A 122 7.53 11.71 10.19
CA ILE A 122 6.89 10.39 10.32
C ILE A 122 7.25 9.53 9.10
N SER A 123 7.66 8.29 9.32
CA SER A 123 7.95 7.36 8.22
C SER A 123 6.94 6.22 8.19
N THR A 124 6.56 5.81 6.98
CA THR A 124 5.77 4.58 6.79
C THR A 124 6.54 3.33 7.22
N THR A 125 7.87 3.40 7.31
CA THR A 125 8.72 2.29 7.79
C THR A 125 8.59 2.03 9.28
N ASP A 126 8.13 3.02 10.04
CA ASP A 126 7.96 2.88 11.50
C ASP A 126 6.60 2.28 11.87
N ALA A 127 5.71 2.15 10.88
CA ALA A 127 4.41 1.51 11.06
C ALA A 127 4.57 -0.01 11.14
N SER A 128 3.90 -0.62 12.11
CA SER A 128 3.73 -2.08 12.12
C SER A 128 2.85 -2.55 10.95
N VAL A 129 2.89 -3.85 10.65
CA VAL A 129 2.08 -4.46 9.59
C VAL A 129 0.58 -4.21 9.79
N ASP A 130 0.08 -4.31 11.03
CA ASP A 130 -1.34 -4.07 11.32
C ASP A 130 -1.72 -2.60 11.09
N GLN A 131 -0.90 -1.66 11.58
CA GLN A 131 -1.12 -0.21 11.40
C GLN A 131 -1.04 0.19 9.93
N PHE A 132 -0.11 -0.39 9.18
CA PHE A 132 0.03 -0.11 7.76
C PHE A 132 -1.13 -0.72 6.96
N THR A 133 -1.70 -1.85 7.41
CA THR A 133 -2.92 -2.41 6.83
C THR A 133 -4.12 -1.49 7.04
N GLU A 134 -4.29 -0.93 8.25
CA GLU A 134 -5.32 0.08 8.54
C GLU A 134 -5.14 1.32 7.65
N TYR A 135 -3.91 1.81 7.54
CA TYR A 135 -3.58 2.95 6.68
C TYR A 135 -3.94 2.71 5.20
N LEU A 136 -3.65 1.50 4.69
CA LEU A 136 -4.07 1.10 3.33
C LEU A 136 -5.59 1.08 3.20
N ASN A 137 -6.31 0.51 4.18
CA ASN A 137 -7.77 0.49 4.16
C ASN A 137 -8.38 1.89 4.13
N ASP A 138 -7.86 2.82 4.92
CA ASP A 138 -8.31 4.21 4.96
C ASP A 138 -8.10 4.93 3.62
N ILE A 139 -6.94 4.72 2.99
CA ILE A 139 -6.65 5.25 1.65
C ILE A 139 -7.62 4.67 0.63
N HIS A 140 -7.83 3.36 0.66
CA HIS A 140 -8.72 2.70 -0.29
C HIS A 140 -10.16 3.20 -0.15
N ALA A 141 -10.67 3.28 1.08
CA ALA A 141 -12.01 3.82 1.37
C ALA A 141 -12.12 5.29 0.93
N PHE A 142 -11.07 6.08 1.16
CA PHE A 142 -11.03 7.48 0.73
C PHE A 142 -11.07 7.62 -0.80
N CYS A 143 -10.22 6.90 -1.52
CA CYS A 143 -10.16 6.94 -2.98
C CYS A 143 -11.49 6.46 -3.58
N LEU A 144 -12.08 5.39 -3.03
CA LEU A 144 -13.38 4.88 -3.47
C LEU A 144 -14.48 5.93 -3.28
N LYS A 145 -14.50 6.63 -2.13
CA LYS A 145 -15.45 7.72 -1.87
C LYS A 145 -15.31 8.89 -2.85
N HIS A 146 -14.12 9.09 -3.41
CA HIS A 146 -13.85 10.12 -4.41
C HIS A 146 -13.95 9.61 -5.85
N GLY A 147 -14.48 8.40 -6.06
CA GLY A 147 -14.72 7.85 -7.40
C GLY A 147 -13.50 7.20 -8.07
N CYS A 148 -12.42 6.97 -7.32
CA CYS A 148 -11.23 6.28 -7.81
C CYS A 148 -11.17 4.85 -7.23
N TYR A 149 -11.43 3.85 -8.07
CA TYR A 149 -11.22 2.46 -7.70
C TYR A 149 -9.73 2.12 -7.84
N LEU A 150 -9.09 1.77 -6.72
CA LEU A 150 -7.68 1.40 -6.71
C LEU A 150 -7.54 -0.08 -7.09
N ASN A 151 -6.89 -0.33 -8.22
CA ASN A 151 -6.64 -1.70 -8.66
C ASN A 151 -5.61 -2.35 -7.75
N THR A 152 -5.89 -3.58 -7.31
CA THR A 152 -5.03 -4.40 -6.45
C THR A 152 -4.70 -5.68 -7.19
N PRO A 153 -3.46 -5.85 -7.67
CA PRO A 153 -3.01 -7.08 -8.30
C PRO A 153 -3.17 -8.30 -7.37
N ASP A 154 -3.47 -9.46 -7.96
CA ASP A 154 -3.65 -10.72 -7.23
C ASP A 154 -2.43 -11.11 -6.40
N ASP A 155 -1.22 -10.75 -6.85
CA ASP A 155 0.04 -10.96 -6.13
C ASP A 155 0.26 -10.00 -4.95
N LEU A 156 -0.63 -9.03 -4.76
CA LEU A 156 -0.60 -8.11 -3.63
C LEU A 156 -1.87 -8.19 -2.77
N MET A 157 -2.90 -8.95 -3.20
CA MET A 157 -4.12 -9.14 -2.42
C MET A 157 -3.84 -9.72 -1.03
N TYR A 158 -2.94 -10.71 -0.92
CA TYR A 158 -2.56 -11.29 0.38
C TYR A 158 -1.92 -10.26 1.33
N ALA A 159 -1.26 -9.23 0.78
CA ALA A 159 -0.63 -8.19 1.57
C ALA A 159 -1.68 -7.24 2.18
N TRP A 160 -2.82 -7.12 1.50
CA TRP A 160 -3.95 -6.29 1.90
C TRP A 160 -4.98 -7.03 2.77
N GLU A 161 -5.08 -8.36 2.66
CA GLU A 161 -6.17 -9.19 3.18
C GLU A 161 -6.83 -8.63 4.45
N MET A 162 -8.06 -8.15 4.21
CA MET A 162 -8.95 -7.53 5.17
C MET A 162 -9.17 -8.46 6.36
N LYS A 163 -8.78 -8.02 7.56
CA LYS A 163 -9.49 -8.44 8.77
C LYS A 163 -10.92 -7.93 8.63
N GLN A 164 -11.80 -8.76 8.07
CA GLN A 164 -13.24 -8.63 8.29
C GLN A 164 -13.56 -8.97 9.73
#